data_AF-X8DDE0-F1
#
_entry.id   AF-X8DDE0-F1
#
_cell.length_a   1.000
_cell.length_b   1.000
_cell.length_c   1.000
_cell.angle_alpha   90.00
_cell.angle_beta   90.00
_cell.angle_gamma   90.00
#
_symmetry.space_group_name_H-M   'P 1'
#
loop_
_entity.id
_entity.type
_entity.pdbx_description
1 polymer ?
#
loop_
_entity_poly.entity_id
_entity_poly.type
_entity_poly.pdbx_seq_one_letter_code
_entity_poly.pdbx_strand_id
1 'polypeptide(L)'
;MRAKFVDTIGIELTIRATNASLVRIEAADPDLPITYPYQGGFRDGGAMPGTWRNVKIGDLSRFDPTKIVGVLRGAPETLNVPTAGDGGTVVVIKPSDDGVDISITVSDKDRTGRMLVAGNGEPKEVTPAS
;
A
#
# COMPACT_ATOMS: atom_id res chain seq x y z
N MET A 1 2.92 -9.87 8.77
CA MET A 1 2.45 -10.78 7.70
C MET A 1 2.95 -12.20 7.93
N ARG A 2 4.27 -12.45 7.85
CA ARG A 2 4.87 -13.78 8.04
C ARG A 2 4.41 -14.53 9.29
N ALA A 3 4.20 -13.83 10.41
CA ALA A 3 3.68 -14.46 11.64
C ALA A 3 2.29 -15.11 11.50
N LYS A 4 1.39 -14.57 10.65
CA LYS A 4 0.05 -15.14 10.42
C LYS A 4 0.00 -15.98 9.15
N PHE A 5 0.64 -15.53 8.08
CA PHE A 5 0.49 -16.10 6.73
C PHE A 5 1.73 -16.85 6.23
N VAL A 6 2.81 -16.93 7.01
CA VAL A 6 4.10 -17.57 6.69
C VAL A 6 4.89 -16.86 5.57
N ASP A 7 4.22 -16.13 4.69
CA ASP A 7 4.82 -15.37 3.59
C ASP A 7 4.36 -13.89 3.56
N THR A 8 4.74 -13.21 2.47
CA THR A 8 4.36 -11.82 2.14
C THR A 8 3.69 -11.70 0.77
N ILE A 9 3.22 -12.83 0.22
CA ILE A 9 2.52 -12.89 -1.06
C ILE A 9 1.15 -12.23 -0.93
N GLY A 10 0.76 -11.44 -1.91
CA GLY A 10 -0.56 -10.82 -1.96
C GLY A 10 -0.79 -10.00 -3.22
N ILE A 11 -1.97 -9.36 -3.26
CA ILE A 11 -2.43 -8.48 -4.34
C ILE A 11 -2.19 -7.02 -3.97
N GLU A 12 -2.48 -6.64 -2.72
CA GLU A 12 -2.40 -5.25 -2.27
C GLU A 12 -2.18 -5.19 -0.76
N LEU A 13 -1.30 -4.31 -0.31
CA LEU A 13 -1.22 -3.88 1.08
C LEU A 13 -1.52 -2.37 1.15
N THR A 14 -2.61 -2.02 1.80
CA THR A 14 -2.99 -0.63 2.06
C THR A 14 -2.72 -0.29 3.52
N ILE A 15 -1.99 0.80 3.77
CA ILE A 15 -1.54 1.25 5.09
C ILE A 15 -2.04 2.66 5.33
N ARG A 16 -2.59 2.88 6.53
CA ARG A 16 -3.07 4.16 7.06
C ARG A 16 -2.48 4.35 8.46
N ALA A 17 -2.60 5.54 9.03
CA ALA A 17 -2.04 5.86 10.34
C ALA A 17 -2.41 4.87 11.47
N THR A 18 -3.67 4.39 11.47
CA THR A 18 -4.20 3.59 12.59
C THR A 18 -4.49 2.13 12.23
N ASN A 19 -4.42 1.78 10.95
CA ASN A 19 -4.77 0.44 10.46
C ASN A 19 -4.13 0.14 9.11
N ALA A 20 -4.17 -1.12 8.72
CA ALA A 20 -3.82 -1.56 7.38
C ALA A 20 -4.80 -2.63 6.92
N SER A 21 -4.80 -2.94 5.62
CA SER A 21 -5.56 -4.03 5.03
C SER A 21 -4.70 -4.73 4.00
N LEU A 22 -4.72 -6.07 4.03
CA LEU A 22 -4.00 -6.92 3.10
C LEU A 22 -5.00 -7.69 2.25
N VAL A 23 -4.90 -7.58 0.94
CA VAL A 23 -5.66 -8.39 0.00
C VAL A 23 -4.78 -9.53 -0.48
N ARG A 24 -5.27 -10.76 -0.33
CA ARG A 24 -4.61 -12.00 -0.77
C ARG A 24 -5.62 -12.90 -1.46
N ILE A 25 -5.13 -13.78 -2.32
CA ILE A 25 -5.92 -14.92 -2.80
C ILE A 25 -5.85 -16.03 -1.76
N GLU A 26 -6.97 -16.69 -1.50
CA GLU A 26 -6.99 -17.88 -0.64
C GLU A 26 -6.24 -19.03 -1.29
N ALA A 27 -5.42 -19.71 -0.50
CA ALA A 27 -4.72 -20.90 -0.98
C ALA A 27 -5.69 -22.02 -1.39
N ALA A 28 -6.88 -22.06 -0.79
CA ALA A 28 -7.92 -23.04 -1.08
C ALA A 28 -8.82 -22.66 -2.27
N ASP A 29 -8.88 -21.37 -2.64
CA ASP A 29 -9.73 -20.89 -3.72
C ASP A 29 -9.03 -19.74 -4.47
N PRO A 30 -8.43 -20.04 -5.64
CA PRO A 30 -7.65 -19.07 -6.41
C PRO A 30 -8.50 -17.93 -7.00
N ASP A 31 -9.83 -18.06 -7.02
CA ASP A 31 -10.76 -17.05 -7.50
C ASP A 31 -11.32 -16.17 -6.37
N LEU A 32 -10.94 -16.45 -5.11
CA LEU A 32 -11.45 -15.78 -3.92
C LEU A 32 -10.40 -14.87 -3.27
N PRO A 33 -10.41 -13.57 -3.59
CA PRO A 33 -9.64 -12.58 -2.86
C PRO A 33 -10.28 -12.26 -1.52
N ILE A 34 -9.47 -12.33 -0.47
CA ILE A 34 -9.83 -12.02 0.90
C ILE A 34 -9.10 -10.76 1.35
N THR A 35 -9.85 -9.83 1.96
CA THR A 35 -9.26 -8.72 2.70
C THR A 35 -9.09 -9.09 4.16
N TYR A 36 -7.86 -9.00 4.63
CA TYR A 36 -7.45 -9.16 6.01
C TYR A 36 -7.18 -7.80 6.66
N PRO A 37 -8.04 -7.32 7.58
CA PRO A 37 -7.77 -6.08 8.29
C PRO A 37 -6.67 -6.27 9.34
N TYR A 38 -5.88 -5.22 9.56
CA TYR A 38 -4.80 -5.16 10.53
C TYR A 38 -4.99 -3.96 11.47
N GLN A 39 -5.03 -4.24 12.76
CA GLN A 39 -5.07 -3.23 13.82
C GLN A 39 -4.29 -3.75 15.03
N GLY A 40 -2.95 -3.68 14.96
CA GLY A 40 -2.05 -4.31 15.93
C GLY A 40 -1.87 -5.84 15.74
N GLY A 41 -2.59 -6.41 14.76
CA GLY A 41 -2.56 -7.81 14.38
C GLY A 41 -3.56 -8.05 13.24
N PHE A 42 -3.30 -9.07 12.41
CA PHE A 42 -4.23 -9.44 11.34
C PHE A 42 -5.41 -10.23 11.89
N ARG A 43 -6.62 -9.72 11.66
CA ARG A 43 -7.87 -10.40 12.00
C ARG A 43 -8.31 -11.32 10.88
N ASP A 44 -9.39 -12.05 11.11
CA ASP A 44 -9.99 -12.88 10.07
C ASP A 44 -10.57 -12.00 8.97
N GLY A 45 -10.37 -12.46 7.75
CA GLY A 45 -10.71 -11.71 6.56
C GLY A 45 -12.12 -12.02 6.07
N GLY A 46 -12.57 -11.18 5.14
CA GLY A 46 -13.82 -11.38 4.41
C GLY A 46 -13.59 -11.41 2.91
N ALA A 47 -14.42 -12.17 2.21
CA ALA A 47 -14.47 -12.15 0.75
C ALA A 47 -14.70 -10.73 0.25
N MET A 48 -13.89 -10.31 -0.70
CA MET A 48 -14.11 -9.02 -1.35
C MET A 48 -15.17 -9.18 -2.44
N PRO A 49 -16.33 -8.49 -2.33
CA PRO A 49 -17.29 -8.45 -3.42
C PRO A 49 -16.67 -7.73 -4.62
N GLY A 50 -16.72 -8.34 -5.81
CA GLY A 50 -16.28 -7.72 -7.06
C GLY A 50 -15.48 -8.64 -7.97
N THR A 51 -15.19 -8.16 -9.18
CA THR A 51 -14.46 -8.90 -10.21
C THR A 51 -12.96 -8.56 -10.13
N TRP A 52 -12.17 -9.43 -9.51
CA TRP A 52 -10.71 -9.29 -9.38
C TRP A 52 -9.97 -9.95 -10.54
N ARG A 53 -10.31 -9.54 -11.77
CA ARG A 53 -9.65 -10.06 -12.98
C ARG A 53 -8.33 -9.33 -13.23
N ASN A 54 -7.34 -10.05 -13.73
CA ASN A 54 -6.01 -9.53 -14.12
C ASN A 54 -5.24 -8.87 -12.97
N VAL A 55 -5.48 -9.30 -11.73
CA VAL A 55 -4.73 -8.80 -10.56
C VAL A 55 -3.39 -9.50 -10.46
N LYS A 56 -2.33 -8.72 -10.29
CA LYS A 56 -0.97 -9.27 -10.11
C LYS A 56 -0.83 -9.77 -8.68
N ILE A 57 -0.29 -10.98 -8.53
CA ILE A 57 0.04 -11.57 -7.24
C ILE A 57 1.56 -11.60 -7.15
N GLY A 58 2.11 -11.17 -6.01
CA GLY A 58 3.55 -11.15 -5.82
C GLY A 58 3.95 -10.90 -4.37
N ASP A 59 5.25 -10.95 -4.12
CA ASP A 59 5.81 -10.66 -2.81
C ASP A 59 5.77 -9.15 -2.54
N LEU A 60 4.88 -8.75 -1.64
CA LEU A 60 4.66 -7.34 -1.25
C LEU A 60 5.82 -6.78 -0.41
N SER A 61 6.79 -7.60 0.00
CA SER A 61 7.95 -7.15 0.79
C SER A 61 9.15 -6.73 -0.05
N ARG A 62 9.04 -6.72 -1.39
CA ARG A 62 10.14 -6.39 -2.31
C ARG A 62 10.43 -4.88 -2.40
N PHE A 63 10.59 -4.22 -1.26
CA PHE A 63 10.98 -2.82 -1.17
C PHE A 63 12.05 -2.60 -0.09
N ASP A 64 12.83 -1.53 -0.22
CA ASP A 64 13.78 -1.08 0.79
C ASP A 64 13.04 -0.22 1.83
N PRO A 65 12.82 -0.72 3.06
CA PRO A 65 12.07 0.03 4.07
C PRO A 65 12.73 1.35 4.46
N THR A 66 14.07 1.43 4.43
CA THR A 66 14.80 2.65 4.80
C THR A 66 14.55 3.75 3.78
N LYS A 67 14.61 3.40 2.48
CA LYS A 67 14.36 4.33 1.38
C LYS A 67 12.90 4.80 1.38
N ILE A 68 11.96 3.88 1.54
CA ILE A 68 10.53 4.21 1.54
C ILE A 68 10.16 5.08 2.73
N VAL A 69 10.68 4.81 3.93
CA VAL A 69 10.48 5.69 5.08
C VAL A 69 11.06 7.09 4.82
N GLY A 70 12.21 7.19 4.15
CA GLY A 70 12.77 8.48 3.71
C GLY A 70 11.82 9.25 2.78
N VAL A 71 11.25 8.57 1.78
CA VAL A 71 10.27 9.16 0.86
C VAL A 71 9.01 9.61 1.59
N LEU A 72 8.46 8.77 2.48
CA LEU A 72 7.27 9.09 3.26
C LEU A 72 7.44 10.35 4.11
N ARG A 73 8.62 10.56 4.70
CA ARG A 73 8.90 11.75 5.51
C ARG A 73 8.92 13.05 4.72
N GLY A 74 9.30 13.01 3.44
CA GLY A 74 9.33 14.19 2.56
C GLY A 74 8.13 14.29 1.61
N ALA A 75 7.21 13.33 1.68
CA ALA A 75 6.05 13.28 0.79
C ALA A 75 5.10 14.48 0.99
N PRO A 76 4.78 14.92 2.23
CA PRO A 76 3.91 16.08 2.44
C PRO A 76 4.43 17.36 1.75
N GLU A 77 5.72 17.64 1.86
CA GLU A 77 6.35 18.80 1.24
C GLU A 77 6.40 18.66 -0.28
N THR A 78 6.86 17.50 -0.78
CA THR A 78 6.98 17.21 -2.22
C THR A 78 5.63 17.29 -2.92
N LEU A 79 4.57 16.84 -2.24
CA LEU A 79 3.20 16.81 -2.77
C LEU A 79 2.43 18.10 -2.50
N ASN A 80 3.09 19.14 -1.98
CA ASN A 80 2.48 20.43 -1.68
C ASN A 80 1.32 20.35 -0.67
N VAL A 81 1.39 19.43 0.30
CA VAL A 81 0.43 19.28 1.41
C VAL A 81 1.17 19.25 2.77
N PRO A 82 1.94 20.30 3.13
CA PRO A 82 2.81 20.28 4.30
C PRO A 82 2.05 20.24 5.64
N THR A 83 0.76 20.53 5.64
CA THR A 83 -0.10 20.53 6.84
C THR A 83 -0.81 19.20 7.06
N ALA A 84 -0.58 18.20 6.21
CA ALA A 84 -1.11 16.86 6.43
C ALA A 84 -0.57 16.27 7.73
N GLY A 85 -1.45 16.08 8.71
CA GLY A 85 -1.12 15.29 9.89
C GLY A 85 -1.01 13.80 9.56
N ASP A 86 -0.61 12.98 10.54
CA ASP A 86 -0.38 11.53 10.37
C ASP A 86 -1.55 10.80 9.67
N GLY A 87 -2.79 11.20 9.95
CA GLY A 87 -4.00 10.62 9.34
C GLY A 87 -4.20 10.93 7.86
N GLY A 88 -3.47 11.90 7.30
CA GLY A 88 -3.58 12.35 5.92
C GLY A 88 -2.80 11.50 4.91
N THR A 89 -1.96 10.56 5.37
CA THR A 89 -1.15 9.71 4.48
C THR A 89 -1.75 8.33 4.30
N VAL A 90 -1.90 7.91 3.05
CA VAL A 90 -2.28 6.55 2.66
C VAL A 90 -1.20 5.98 1.77
N VAL A 91 -0.72 4.78 2.10
CA VAL A 91 0.27 4.05 1.31
C VAL A 91 -0.38 2.80 0.76
N VAL A 92 -0.25 2.56 -0.54
CA VAL A 92 -0.75 1.36 -1.22
C VAL A 92 0.41 0.68 -1.93
N ILE A 93 0.69 -0.57 -1.58
CA ILE A 93 1.76 -1.38 -2.16
C ILE A 93 1.13 -2.46 -3.03
N LYS A 94 1.52 -2.54 -4.30
CA LYS A 94 1.07 -3.56 -5.25
C LYS A 94 2.26 -4.24 -5.94
N PRO A 95 2.16 -5.52 -6.31
CA PRO A 95 3.15 -6.15 -7.17
C PRO A 95 3.22 -5.44 -8.53
N SER A 96 4.43 -5.28 -9.05
CA SER A 96 4.70 -4.79 -10.40
C SER A 96 5.66 -5.74 -11.14
N ASP A 97 6.03 -5.45 -12.38
CA ASP A 97 6.99 -6.29 -13.13
C ASP A 97 8.41 -6.22 -12.53
N ASP A 98 8.77 -5.08 -11.95
CA ASP A 98 10.10 -4.83 -11.37
C ASP A 98 10.16 -5.02 -9.84
N GLY A 99 9.13 -5.62 -9.24
CA GLY A 99 9.02 -5.82 -7.79
C GLY A 99 7.69 -5.32 -7.25
N VAL A 100 7.69 -4.16 -6.61
CA VAL A 100 6.47 -3.49 -6.14
C VAL A 100 6.43 -2.03 -6.56
N ASP A 101 5.21 -1.56 -6.75
CA ASP A 101 4.86 -0.16 -6.91
C ASP A 101 4.18 0.32 -5.63
N ILE A 102 4.65 1.47 -5.13
CA ILE A 102 4.22 2.08 -3.87
C ILE A 102 3.58 3.42 -4.22
N SER A 103 2.26 3.47 -4.11
CA SER A 103 1.49 4.70 -4.25
C SER A 103 1.35 5.36 -2.89
N ILE A 104 1.79 6.61 -2.78
CA ILE A 104 1.67 7.43 -1.58
C ILE A 104 0.73 8.58 -1.91
N THR A 105 -0.38 8.65 -1.19
CA THR A 105 -1.34 9.75 -1.27
C THR A 105 -1.25 10.54 0.03
N VAL A 106 -1.11 11.85 -0.08
CA VAL A 106 -1.12 12.76 1.07
C VAL A 106 -2.25 13.77 0.88
N SER A 107 -3.10 13.87 1.90
CA SER A 107 -4.29 14.71 1.87
C SER A 107 -4.42 15.55 3.15
N ASP A 108 -4.84 16.80 3.00
CA ASP A 108 -5.31 17.67 4.07
C ASP A 108 -6.48 18.50 3.57
N LYS A 109 -7.65 18.35 4.21
CA LYS A 109 -8.92 18.98 3.80
C LYS A 109 -9.22 18.74 2.31
N ASP A 110 -9.14 19.79 1.49
CA ASP A 110 -9.43 19.83 0.07
C ASP A 110 -8.18 19.63 -0.80
N ARG A 111 -7.00 19.52 -0.21
CA ARG A 111 -5.72 19.37 -0.91
C ARG A 111 -5.29 17.91 -0.90
N THR A 112 -5.00 17.36 -2.08
CA THR A 112 -4.51 15.99 -2.22
C THR A 112 -3.43 15.93 -3.29
N GLY A 113 -2.27 15.41 -2.92
CA GLY A 113 -1.21 15.05 -3.85
C GLY A 113 -0.93 13.56 -3.80
N ARG A 114 -0.30 13.04 -4.85
CA ARG A 114 0.05 11.64 -4.98
C ARG A 114 1.42 11.47 -5.61
N MET A 115 2.18 10.47 -5.17
CA MET A 115 3.36 9.98 -5.88
C MET A 115 3.32 8.47 -6.05
N LEU A 116 3.91 7.99 -7.14
CA LEU A 116 4.21 6.60 -7.40
C LEU A 116 5.71 6.38 -7.26
N VAL A 117 6.11 5.36 -6.51
CA VAL A 117 7.50 5.09 -6.15
C VAL A 117 7.80 3.61 -6.40
N ALA A 118 8.98 3.32 -6.94
CA ALA A 118 9.48 1.96 -7.04
C ALA A 118 9.88 1.39 -5.66
N GLY A 119 9.98 0.07 -5.54
CA GLY A 119 10.42 -0.59 -4.29
C GLY A 119 11.79 -0.13 -3.77
N ASN A 120 12.68 0.38 -4.62
CA ASN A 120 13.98 0.94 -4.22
C ASN A 120 13.92 2.40 -3.73
N GLY A 121 12.73 3.03 -3.76
CA GLY A 121 12.52 4.42 -3.36
C GLY A 121 12.63 5.46 -4.48
N GLU A 122 12.89 5.06 -5.72
CA GLU A 122 12.93 5.98 -6.85
C GLU A 122 11.52 6.45 -7.24
N PRO A 123 11.28 7.77 -7.34
CA PRO A 123 10.01 8.29 -7.84
C PRO A 123 9.79 7.90 -9.30
N LYS A 124 8.62 7.34 -9.60
CA LYS A 124 8.14 7.06 -10.96
C LYS A 124 7.24 8.18 -11.48
N GLU A 125 6.40 8.72 -10.61
CA GLU A 125 5.47 9.81 -10.91
C GLU A 125 5.25 10.66 -9.67
N VAL A 126 5.12 11.98 -9.84
CA VAL A 126 4.81 12.91 -8.77
C VAL A 126 3.75 13.89 -9.26
N THR A 127 2.64 13.93 -8.55
CA THR A 127 1.47 14.77 -8.87
C THR A 127 1.11 15.56 -7.61
N PRO A 128 1.70 16.75 -7.42
CA PRO A 128 1.44 17.60 -6.26
C PRO A 128 -0.02 18.08 -6.22
N ALA A 129 -0.49 18.44 -5.02
CA ALA A 129 -1.75 19.12 -4.85
C ALA A 129 -1.70 20.53 -5.47
N SER A 130 -2.77 20.91 -6.16
CA SER A 130 -3.00 22.29 -6.60
C SER A 130 -3.32 23.24 -5.46
#